data_AF-A0A4Y2GKR8-F1
#
_entry.id   AF-A0A4Y2GKR8-F1
#
_cell.length_a   1.000
_cell.length_b   1.000
_cell.length_c   1.000
_cell.angle_alpha   90.00
_cell.angle_beta   90.00
_cell.angle_gamma   90.00
#
_symmetry.space_group_name_H-M   'P 1'
#
loop_
_entity.id
_entity.type
_entity.pdbx_description
1 polymer ?
#
loop_
_entity_poly.entity_id
_entity_poly.type
_entity_poly.pdbx_seq_one_letter_code
_entity_poly.pdbx_strand_id
1 'polypeptide(L)'
;MLFNIFNCYFPPHDNIEDLIGELRDFNFYNSFNLLVGDFNCKSRSWGYDSDNFRGRKLTEFIAASNLHICNITEYGPTFQSTTNVGFPDLTLLSLPVVNYIKNWGVLDVASHSDHKYIYFKLELEDIPEIDFYFKSKYGQNKFINYIKRHLNPLKKTLKNINNTNHLNKLIKDLTDLIQKGAFKTLKKKPKKFAKKFSFWNEDLRISRNKVNRLFKTYIKHKTEGSILEIIQSSGNAYRKERAIYKKLLLSTKRKAWESFCLNHNERFGFLFNLVFNRGSSENFIGVNPNNDPNNTIEDKINYLMDNFFPSPSSEDNLDYTPIIGHVEPMVLEDIEMVINALKG
;
A
#
# COMPACT_ATOMS: atom_id res chain seq x y z
N MET A 1 -9.60 -19.09 -2.55
CA MET A 1 -10.04 -17.97 -1.68
C MET A 1 -9.05 -16.83 -1.90
N LEU A 2 -9.51 -15.62 -2.15
CA LEU A 2 -8.64 -14.47 -2.45
C LEU A 2 -8.25 -13.79 -1.12
N PHE A 3 -6.97 -13.47 -0.95
CA PHE A 3 -6.48 -12.66 0.17
C PHE A 3 -6.02 -11.30 -0.36
N ASN A 4 -6.68 -10.23 0.09
CA ASN A 4 -6.43 -8.86 -0.34
C ASN A 4 -5.68 -8.09 0.75
N ILE A 5 -4.71 -7.28 0.33
CA ILE A 5 -3.96 -6.40 1.22
C ILE A 5 -4.17 -4.97 0.73
N PHE A 6 -4.68 -4.12 1.62
CA PHE A 6 -4.92 -2.70 1.39
C PHE A 6 -3.98 -1.89 2.28
N ASN A 7 -3.32 -0.91 1.68
CA ASN A 7 -2.59 0.12 2.42
C ASN A 7 -3.41 1.41 2.32
N CYS A 8 -4.04 1.80 3.42
CA CYS A 8 -4.98 2.91 3.49
C CYS A 8 -4.30 4.15 4.10
N TYR A 9 -4.57 5.32 3.52
CA TYR A 9 -4.25 6.59 4.14
C TYR A 9 -5.49 7.45 4.09
N PHE A 10 -6.03 7.80 5.25
CA PHE A 10 -7.18 8.68 5.37
C PHE A 10 -6.69 10.05 5.83
N PRO A 11 -6.67 11.06 4.94
CA PRO A 11 -6.23 12.39 5.31
C PRO A 11 -7.08 12.94 6.48
N PRO A 12 -6.47 13.66 7.43
CA PRO A 12 -7.14 14.08 8.66
C PRO A 12 -8.29 15.07 8.43
N HIS A 13 -8.25 15.82 7.33
CA HIS A 13 -9.20 16.90 7.01
C HIS A 13 -10.27 16.51 6.00
N ASP A 14 -10.09 15.38 5.30
CA ASP A 14 -11.01 14.92 4.28
C ASP A 14 -12.24 14.27 4.91
N ASN A 15 -13.35 14.20 4.18
CA ASN A 15 -14.58 13.61 4.70
C ASN A 15 -14.43 12.09 4.87
N ILE A 16 -14.67 11.60 6.10
CA ILE A 16 -14.55 10.19 6.44
C ILE A 16 -15.57 9.30 5.70
N GLU A 17 -16.75 9.82 5.39
CA GLU A 17 -17.79 9.04 4.71
C GLU A 17 -17.43 8.78 3.25
N ASP A 18 -16.80 9.75 2.59
CA ASP A 18 -16.29 9.60 1.21
C ASP A 18 -15.13 8.60 1.16
N LEU A 19 -14.17 8.72 2.09
CA LEU A 19 -13.04 7.80 2.21
C LEU A 19 -13.48 6.35 2.49
N ILE A 20 -14.50 6.16 3.32
CA ILE A 20 -15.13 4.84 3.53
C ILE A 20 -15.89 4.40 2.28
N GLY A 21 -16.53 5.33 1.58
CA GLY A 21 -17.24 5.11 0.31
C GLY A 21 -16.34 4.45 -0.74
N GLU A 22 -15.10 4.92 -0.90
CA GLU A 22 -14.11 4.32 -1.81
C GLU A 22 -13.81 2.85 -1.49
N LEU A 23 -13.93 2.45 -0.21
CA LEU A 23 -13.74 1.06 0.18
C LEU A 23 -14.99 0.21 -0.09
N ARG A 24 -16.21 0.77 -0.09
CA ARG A 24 -17.46 -0.01 -0.21
C ARG A 24 -17.59 -0.77 -1.52
N ASP A 25 -16.96 -0.28 -2.59
CA ASP A 25 -16.97 -0.95 -3.89
C ASP A 25 -16.10 -2.22 -3.91
N PHE A 26 -15.26 -2.41 -2.90
CA PHE A 26 -14.50 -3.65 -2.73
C PHE A 26 -15.35 -4.74 -2.08
N ASN A 27 -15.26 -5.94 -2.64
CA ASN A 27 -15.97 -7.10 -2.13
C ASN A 27 -15.33 -7.60 -0.81
N PHE A 28 -15.83 -7.14 0.34
CA PHE A 28 -15.37 -7.61 1.65
C PHE A 28 -15.93 -8.97 2.07
N TYR A 29 -16.97 -9.48 1.40
CA TYR A 29 -17.74 -10.65 1.86
C TYR A 29 -17.23 -11.99 1.31
N ASN A 30 -16.62 -12.00 0.12
CA ASN A 30 -16.14 -13.23 -0.53
C ASN A 30 -14.60 -13.35 -0.59
N SER A 31 -13.88 -12.55 0.19
CA SER A 31 -12.43 -12.57 0.32
C SER A 31 -11.99 -12.35 1.77
N PHE A 32 -10.73 -12.66 2.04
CA PHE A 32 -10.09 -12.23 3.27
C PHE A 32 -9.34 -10.92 3.00
N ASN A 33 -9.55 -9.94 3.85
CA ASN A 33 -9.08 -8.58 3.64
C ASN A 33 -8.24 -8.17 4.84
N LEU A 34 -7.04 -7.69 4.57
CA LEU A 34 -6.14 -7.04 5.51
C LEU A 34 -6.03 -5.57 5.10
N LEU A 35 -6.51 -4.67 5.95
CA LEU A 35 -6.35 -3.24 5.77
C LEU A 35 -5.34 -2.76 6.80
N VAL A 36 -4.30 -2.08 6.34
CA VAL A 36 -3.29 -1.46 7.20
C VAL A 36 -3.11 -0.03 6.80
N GLY A 37 -2.75 0.82 7.75
CA GLY A 37 -2.29 2.17 7.44
C GLY A 37 -2.80 3.21 8.43
N ASP A 38 -2.67 4.47 8.05
CA ASP A 38 -3.01 5.63 8.88
C ASP A 38 -4.41 6.12 8.56
N PHE A 39 -5.33 5.95 9.51
CA PHE A 39 -6.74 6.29 9.36
C PHE A 39 -7.08 7.68 9.90
N ASN A 40 -6.19 8.32 10.68
CA ASN A 40 -6.45 9.59 11.37
C ASN A 40 -7.80 9.61 12.12
N CYS A 41 -8.15 8.49 12.77
CA CYS A 41 -9.39 8.31 13.51
C CYS A 41 -9.12 8.08 15.01
N LYS A 42 -9.95 8.67 15.88
CA LYS A 42 -9.83 8.51 17.34
C LYS A 42 -10.99 7.65 17.87
N SER A 43 -10.67 6.51 18.47
CA SER A 43 -11.62 5.66 19.18
C SER A 43 -10.96 4.98 20.37
N ARG A 44 -11.74 4.79 21.43
CA ARG A 44 -11.39 3.98 22.60
C ARG A 44 -11.07 2.54 22.22
N SER A 45 -11.67 2.03 21.15
CA SER A 45 -11.45 0.66 20.67
C SER A 45 -10.01 0.35 20.28
N TRP A 46 -9.16 1.37 20.05
CA TRP A 46 -7.75 1.19 19.69
C TRP A 46 -6.80 2.13 20.44
N GLY A 47 -7.20 2.60 21.63
CA GLY A 47 -6.27 3.20 22.60
C GLY A 47 -6.44 4.69 22.89
N TYR A 48 -7.43 5.37 22.31
CA TYR A 48 -7.76 6.74 22.72
C TYR A 48 -8.63 6.78 23.98
N ASP A 49 -8.69 7.94 24.63
CA ASP A 49 -9.55 8.21 25.80
C ASP A 49 -11.01 8.49 25.42
N SER A 50 -11.26 8.76 24.14
CA SER A 50 -12.52 9.25 23.60
C SER A 50 -12.67 8.93 22.11
N ASP A 51 -13.93 8.95 21.65
CA ASP A 51 -14.27 8.72 20.26
C ASP A 51 -14.57 10.04 19.57
N ASN A 52 -13.88 10.32 18.45
CA ASN A 52 -14.27 11.41 17.56
C ASN A 52 -15.27 10.94 16.50
N PHE A 53 -15.85 11.87 15.74
CA PHE A 53 -16.83 11.55 14.68
C PHE A 53 -16.26 10.54 13.68
N ARG A 54 -15.01 10.75 13.24
CA ARG A 54 -14.32 9.85 12.29
C ARG A 54 -14.16 8.44 12.85
N GLY A 55 -13.75 8.32 14.12
CA GLY A 55 -13.61 7.06 14.82
C GLY A 55 -14.91 6.30 14.94
N ARG A 56 -16.02 6.98 15.26
CA ARG A 56 -17.35 6.34 15.28
C ARG A 56 -17.74 5.77 13.91
N LYS A 57 -17.57 6.56 12.84
CA LYS A 57 -17.87 6.13 11.46
C LYS A 57 -16.99 4.97 11.02
N LEU A 58 -15.70 4.99 11.36
CA LEU A 58 -14.80 3.89 11.06
C LEU A 58 -15.15 2.62 11.86
N THR A 59 -15.54 2.75 13.13
CA THR A 59 -16.02 1.62 13.94
C THR A 59 -17.28 0.99 13.36
N GLU A 60 -18.25 1.79 12.91
CA GLU A 60 -19.45 1.31 12.21
C GLU A 60 -19.09 0.52 10.94
N PHE A 61 -18.17 1.04 10.13
CA PHE A 61 -17.68 0.36 8.93
C PHE A 61 -16.98 -0.96 9.26
N ILE A 62 -16.07 -0.98 10.24
CA ILE A 62 -15.36 -2.19 10.68
C ILE A 62 -16.35 -3.29 11.04
N ALA A 63 -17.39 -2.95 11.81
CA ALA A 63 -18.43 -3.89 12.21
C ALA A 63 -19.25 -4.40 11.01
N ALA A 64 -19.68 -3.50 10.10
CA ALA A 64 -20.47 -3.85 8.92
C ALA A 64 -19.71 -4.69 7.88
N SER A 65 -18.38 -4.54 7.83
CA SER A 65 -17.49 -5.24 6.88
C SER A 65 -16.86 -6.52 7.44
N ASN A 66 -17.28 -6.99 8.62
CA ASN A 66 -16.74 -8.18 9.28
C ASN A 66 -15.21 -8.13 9.46
N LEU A 67 -14.70 -6.95 9.81
CA LEU A 67 -13.30 -6.70 10.11
C LEU A 67 -13.09 -6.69 11.63
N HIS A 68 -11.90 -7.06 12.05
CA HIS A 68 -11.46 -7.04 13.45
C HIS A 68 -10.28 -6.08 13.61
N ILE A 69 -10.28 -5.31 14.70
CA ILE A 69 -9.16 -4.44 15.06
C ILE A 69 -8.08 -5.30 15.72
N CYS A 70 -6.95 -5.48 15.05
CA CYS A 70 -5.84 -6.28 15.57
C CYS A 70 -4.89 -5.51 16.50
N ASN A 71 -5.09 -4.20 16.66
CA ASN A 71 -4.25 -3.37 17.51
C ASN A 71 -4.35 -3.80 18.99
N ILE A 72 -3.19 -3.94 19.63
CA ILE A 72 -3.06 -4.25 21.07
C ILE A 72 -2.45 -3.01 21.75
N THR A 73 -3.29 -2.27 22.47
CA THR A 73 -2.96 -0.94 23.00
C THR A 73 -1.80 -0.93 24.01
N GLU A 74 -1.56 -2.06 24.65
CA GLU A 74 -0.53 -2.30 25.65
C GLU A 74 0.90 -2.18 25.07
N TYR A 75 1.07 -2.36 23.76
CA TYR A 75 2.36 -2.11 23.09
C TYR A 75 2.66 -0.62 22.85
N GLY A 76 1.73 0.26 23.23
CA GLY A 76 1.92 1.71 23.21
C GLY A 76 1.47 2.39 21.92
N PRO A 77 1.64 3.73 21.85
CA PRO A 77 1.12 4.55 20.75
C PRO A 77 1.86 4.30 19.45
N THR A 78 1.11 4.33 18.34
CA THR A 78 1.65 4.18 16.98
C THR A 78 2.20 5.50 16.44
N PHE A 79 1.81 6.63 17.02
CA PHE A 79 2.28 7.97 16.68
C PHE A 79 2.78 8.70 17.93
N GLN A 80 3.95 9.31 17.83
CA GLN A 80 4.56 10.08 18.90
C GLN A 80 5.45 11.19 18.31
N SER A 81 4.99 12.43 18.46
CA SER A 81 5.73 13.66 18.16
C SER A 81 6.14 14.35 19.47
N THR A 82 6.72 15.56 19.36
CA THR A 82 7.03 16.40 20.53
C THR A 82 5.78 16.90 21.25
N THR A 83 4.66 17.05 20.54
CA THR A 83 3.44 17.69 21.05
C THR A 83 2.26 16.73 21.18
N ASN A 84 2.20 15.71 20.33
CA ASN A 84 1.05 14.80 20.21
C ASN A 84 1.46 13.34 20.28
N VAL A 85 0.65 12.54 20.97
CA VAL A 85 0.75 11.08 21.06
C VAL A 85 -0.59 10.48 20.66
N GLY A 86 -0.58 9.40 19.87
CA GLY A 86 -1.81 8.79 19.40
C GLY A 86 -1.65 7.40 18.79
N PHE A 87 -2.79 6.88 18.34
CA PHE A 87 -2.96 5.58 17.72
C PHE A 87 -3.69 5.69 16.37
N PRO A 88 -3.26 6.57 15.44
CA PRO A 88 -3.97 6.77 14.18
C PRO A 88 -3.78 5.60 13.19
N ASP A 89 -2.77 4.75 13.41
CA ASP A 89 -2.44 3.63 12.54
C ASP A 89 -3.15 2.34 12.99
N LEU A 90 -3.92 1.72 12.09
CA LEU A 90 -4.68 0.51 12.39
C LEU A 90 -4.25 -0.68 11.53
N THR A 91 -4.38 -1.86 12.12
CA THR A 91 -4.33 -3.16 11.44
C THR A 91 -5.71 -3.79 11.57
N LEU A 92 -6.44 -3.88 10.47
CA LEU A 92 -7.77 -4.46 10.40
C LEU A 92 -7.73 -5.73 9.57
N LEU A 93 -8.28 -6.82 10.09
CA LEU A 93 -8.26 -8.12 9.42
C LEU A 93 -9.64 -8.76 9.43
N SER A 94 -10.02 -9.41 8.33
CA SER A 94 -11.28 -10.16 8.27
C SER A 94 -11.39 -11.16 9.43
N LEU A 95 -12.52 -11.11 10.14
CA LEU A 95 -12.76 -11.89 11.34
C LEU A 95 -12.46 -13.39 11.20
N PRO A 96 -12.79 -14.08 10.08
CA PRO A 96 -12.52 -15.51 9.95
C PRO A 96 -11.03 -15.89 9.95
N VAL A 97 -10.13 -14.95 9.68
CA VAL A 97 -8.68 -15.19 9.62
C VAL A 97 -7.90 -14.47 10.71
N VAL A 98 -8.58 -13.86 11.68
CA VAL A 98 -7.92 -13.11 12.75
C VAL A 98 -6.95 -13.97 13.57
N ASN A 99 -7.28 -15.24 13.79
CA ASN A 99 -6.46 -16.16 14.59
C ASN A 99 -5.08 -16.48 13.99
N TYR A 100 -4.89 -16.16 12.70
CA TYR A 100 -3.62 -16.36 11.99
C TYR A 100 -2.66 -15.18 12.16
N ILE A 101 -3.10 -14.05 12.73
CA ILE A 101 -2.19 -12.96 13.08
C ILE A 101 -1.42 -13.32 14.36
N LYS A 102 -0.10 -13.20 14.32
CA LYS A 102 0.82 -13.51 15.41
C LYS A 102 1.79 -12.35 15.61
N ASN A 103 2.30 -12.21 16.83
CA ASN A 103 3.35 -11.25 17.17
C ASN A 103 3.03 -9.82 16.73
N TRP A 104 1.77 -9.40 16.89
CA TRP A 104 1.40 -8.01 16.65
C TRP A 104 2.05 -7.13 17.72
N GLY A 105 2.69 -6.04 17.32
CA GLY A 105 3.27 -5.09 18.26
C GLY A 105 3.84 -3.86 17.58
N VAL A 106 4.04 -2.81 18.37
CA VAL A 106 4.73 -1.59 17.95
C VAL A 106 6.22 -1.76 18.23
N LEU A 107 7.06 -1.63 17.20
CA LEU A 107 8.49 -1.85 17.30
C LEU A 107 9.20 -0.64 17.93
N ASP A 108 10.05 -0.91 18.91
CA ASP A 108 10.96 0.07 19.51
C ASP A 108 12.26 0.20 18.69
N VAL A 109 12.11 0.73 17.47
CA VAL A 109 13.21 1.04 16.56
C VAL A 109 12.97 2.40 15.91
N ALA A 110 14.05 3.05 15.46
CA ALA A 110 13.94 4.36 14.82
C ALA A 110 13.22 4.25 13.47
N SER A 111 11.98 4.73 13.40
CA SER A 111 11.19 4.83 12.17
C SER A 111 11.58 6.02 11.29
N HIS A 112 12.29 6.98 11.88
CA HIS A 112 12.65 8.27 11.26
C HIS A 112 11.44 9.18 10.94
N SER A 113 10.27 8.80 11.43
CA SER A 113 9.00 9.54 11.40
C SER A 113 8.49 9.71 12.83
N ASP A 114 7.46 10.53 13.01
CA ASP A 114 6.70 10.55 14.26
C ASP A 114 5.81 9.29 14.40
N HIS A 115 5.55 8.58 13.30
CA HIS A 115 4.93 7.25 13.33
C HIS A 115 5.93 6.16 13.69
N LYS A 116 5.52 5.17 14.47
CA LYS A 116 6.28 3.97 14.83
C LYS A 116 5.96 2.82 13.90
N TYR A 117 6.88 1.88 13.75
CA TYR A 117 6.60 0.70 12.95
C TYR A 117 5.67 -0.25 13.70
N ILE A 118 4.61 -0.68 13.05
CA ILE A 118 3.81 -1.83 13.46
C ILE A 118 4.37 -3.07 12.78
N TYR A 119 4.54 -4.14 13.55
CA TYR A 119 4.92 -5.45 13.05
C TYR A 119 3.87 -6.48 13.44
N PHE A 120 3.59 -7.39 12.53
CA PHE A 120 2.84 -8.61 12.80
C PHE A 120 3.24 -9.66 11.77
N LYS A 121 3.00 -10.93 12.11
CA LYS A 121 3.19 -12.06 11.22
C LYS A 121 1.83 -12.66 10.92
N LEU A 122 1.54 -12.92 9.65
CA LEU A 122 0.36 -13.64 9.23
C LEU A 122 0.76 -15.06 8.83
N GLU A 123 0.34 -16.04 9.62
CA GLU A 123 0.65 -17.45 9.40
C GLU A 123 -0.54 -18.13 8.71
N LEU A 124 -0.64 -17.98 7.39
CA LEU A 124 -1.60 -18.73 6.60
C LEU A 124 -0.98 -20.12 6.38
N GLU A 125 -1.49 -21.17 7.06
CA GLU A 125 -1.04 -22.56 6.89
C GLU A 125 -0.90 -22.93 5.40
N ASP A 126 0.12 -23.74 5.07
CA ASP A 126 0.56 -24.21 3.75
C ASP A 126 -0.52 -24.15 2.65
N ILE A 127 -0.81 -22.95 2.16
CA ILE A 127 -1.43 -22.78 0.85
C ILE A 127 -0.28 -23.08 -0.09
N PRO A 128 -0.27 -24.23 -0.81
CA PRO A 128 0.80 -24.50 -1.76
C PRO A 128 0.94 -23.26 -2.65
N GLU A 129 2.14 -22.74 -2.76
CA GLU A 129 2.42 -21.58 -3.60
C GLU A 129 2.14 -22.01 -5.05
N ILE A 130 0.91 -21.77 -5.51
CA ILE A 130 0.55 -22.10 -6.88
C ILE A 130 1.20 -21.02 -7.74
N ASP A 131 2.30 -21.39 -8.40
CA ASP A 131 3.11 -20.56 -9.30
C ASP A 131 2.39 -20.14 -10.59
N PHE A 132 1.10 -20.43 -10.71
CA PHE A 132 0.29 -20.13 -11.87
C PHE A 132 -1.10 -19.63 -11.50
N TYR A 133 -1.76 -19.00 -12.46
CA TYR A 133 -3.20 -18.74 -12.40
C TYR A 133 -3.87 -19.29 -13.65
N PHE A 134 -5.15 -19.65 -13.52
CA PHE A 134 -5.96 -20.03 -14.67
C PHE A 134 -6.43 -18.79 -15.42
N LYS A 135 -6.22 -18.77 -16.73
CA LYS A 135 -6.85 -17.78 -17.61
C LYS A 135 -8.30 -18.19 -17.89
N SER A 136 -9.22 -17.85 -16.98
CA SER A 136 -10.63 -18.26 -17.06
C SER A 136 -11.34 -17.84 -18.34
N LYS A 137 -10.93 -16.74 -19.00
CA LYS A 137 -11.46 -16.34 -20.33
C LYS A 137 -11.02 -17.26 -21.48
N TYR A 138 -9.93 -18.01 -21.31
CA TYR A 138 -9.34 -18.85 -22.35
C TYR A 138 -9.56 -20.33 -22.00
N GLY A 139 -10.54 -20.96 -22.67
CA GLY A 139 -10.89 -22.37 -22.46
C GLY A 139 -12.26 -22.60 -21.81
N GLN A 140 -13.09 -21.56 -21.64
CA GLN A 140 -14.45 -21.66 -21.08
C GLN A 140 -15.28 -22.75 -21.77
N ASN A 141 -15.32 -22.76 -23.11
CA ASN A 141 -16.09 -23.76 -23.86
C ASN A 141 -15.58 -25.19 -23.60
N LYS A 142 -14.27 -25.39 -23.48
CA LYS A 142 -13.67 -26.70 -23.16
C LYS A 142 -13.99 -27.11 -21.72
N PHE A 143 -13.92 -26.17 -20.78
CA PHE A 143 -14.29 -26.38 -19.39
C PHE A 143 -15.77 -26.74 -19.25
N ILE A 144 -16.66 -25.94 -19.83
CA ILE A 144 -18.11 -26.19 -19.83
C ILE A 144 -18.42 -27.55 -20.45
N ASN A 145 -17.81 -27.89 -21.58
CA ASN A 145 -18.01 -29.19 -22.22
C ASN A 145 -17.50 -30.36 -21.36
N TYR A 146 -16.38 -30.18 -20.65
CA TYR A 146 -15.88 -31.17 -19.69
C TYR A 146 -16.88 -31.39 -18.55
N ILE A 147 -17.38 -30.30 -17.94
CA ILE A 147 -18.37 -30.38 -16.85
C ILE A 147 -19.67 -31.02 -17.35
N LYS A 148 -20.17 -30.63 -18.53
CA LYS A 148 -21.39 -31.22 -19.14
C LYS A 148 -21.31 -32.74 -19.28
N ARG A 149 -20.16 -33.29 -19.66
CA ARG A 149 -19.95 -34.75 -19.79
C ARG A 149 -20.04 -35.50 -18.46
N HIS A 150 -19.75 -34.83 -17.36
CA HIS A 150 -19.69 -35.43 -16.01
C HIS A 150 -20.86 -35.02 -15.10
N LEU A 151 -21.80 -34.20 -15.59
CA LEU A 151 -22.95 -33.71 -14.82
C LEU A 151 -24.05 -34.78 -14.61
N ASN A 152 -24.23 -35.70 -15.57
CA ASN A 152 -25.31 -36.70 -15.51
C ASN A 152 -25.20 -37.64 -14.30
N PRO A 153 -24.02 -38.18 -13.93
CA PRO A 153 -23.85 -38.94 -12.70
C PRO A 153 -24.22 -38.13 -11.45
N LEU A 154 -23.76 -36.88 -11.34
CA LEU A 154 -24.06 -36.01 -10.20
C LEU A 154 -25.57 -35.75 -10.05
N LYS A 155 -26.28 -35.53 -11.17
CA LYS A 155 -27.74 -35.38 -11.16
C LYS A 155 -28.47 -36.62 -10.65
N LYS A 156 -27.97 -37.81 -10.96
CA LYS A 156 -28.54 -39.07 -10.44
C LYS A 156 -28.29 -39.20 -8.94
N THR A 157 -27.08 -38.90 -8.48
CA THR A 157 -26.74 -38.93 -7.06
C THR A 157 -27.58 -37.94 -6.25
N LEU A 158 -27.81 -36.73 -6.78
CA LEU A 158 -28.64 -35.69 -6.16
C LEU A 158 -30.07 -36.16 -5.87
N LYS A 159 -30.67 -36.95 -6.77
CA LYS A 159 -32.03 -37.49 -6.60
C LYS A 159 -32.14 -38.52 -5.47
N ASN A 160 -31.03 -39.14 -5.08
CA ASN A 160 -30.99 -40.22 -4.11
C ASN A 160 -30.37 -39.78 -2.76
N ILE A 161 -30.27 -38.46 -2.53
CA ILE A 161 -29.76 -37.94 -1.26
C ILE A 161 -30.85 -38.04 -0.19
N ASN A 162 -30.51 -38.69 0.92
CA ASN A 162 -31.40 -38.88 2.06
C ASN A 162 -30.76 -38.50 3.41
N ASN A 163 -29.49 -38.08 3.42
CA ASN A 163 -28.80 -37.67 4.64
C ASN A 163 -27.69 -36.63 4.37
N THR A 164 -27.26 -35.96 5.43
CA THR A 164 -26.23 -34.90 5.41
C THR A 164 -24.87 -35.41 4.93
N ASN A 165 -24.52 -36.68 5.20
CA ASN A 165 -23.25 -37.26 4.76
C ASN A 165 -23.20 -37.44 3.24
N HIS A 166 -24.32 -37.84 2.63
CA HIS A 166 -24.47 -37.98 1.18
C HIS A 166 -24.43 -36.62 0.49
N LEU A 167 -25.00 -35.59 1.13
CA LEU A 167 -24.89 -34.21 0.66
C LEU A 167 -23.45 -33.70 0.69
N ASN A 168 -22.75 -33.87 1.81
CA ASN A 168 -21.34 -33.48 1.94
C ASN A 168 -20.46 -34.21 0.92
N LYS A 169 -20.72 -35.50 0.68
CA LYS A 169 -20.05 -36.28 -0.36
C LYS A 169 -20.32 -35.73 -1.75
N LEU A 170 -21.57 -35.39 -2.08
CA LEU A 170 -21.90 -34.77 -3.37
C LEU A 170 -21.18 -33.44 -3.58
N ILE A 171 -21.13 -32.59 -2.55
CA ILE A 171 -20.43 -31.30 -2.61
C ILE A 171 -18.94 -31.52 -2.85
N LYS A 172 -18.33 -32.51 -2.17
CA LYS A 172 -16.94 -32.88 -2.41
C LYS A 172 -16.71 -33.38 -3.84
N ASP A 173 -17.56 -34.28 -4.33
CA ASP A 173 -17.47 -34.82 -5.70
C ASP A 173 -17.63 -33.72 -6.76
N LEU A 174 -18.54 -32.77 -6.54
CA LEU A 174 -18.73 -31.60 -7.41
C LEU A 174 -17.49 -30.68 -7.38
N THR A 175 -16.95 -30.42 -6.19
CA THR A 175 -15.76 -29.58 -6.03
C THR A 175 -14.55 -30.20 -6.72
N ASP A 176 -14.33 -31.50 -6.54
CA ASP A 176 -13.27 -32.27 -7.20
C ASP A 176 -13.45 -32.27 -8.73
N LEU A 177 -14.69 -32.40 -9.22
CA LEU A 177 -14.97 -32.34 -10.65
C LEU A 177 -14.63 -30.97 -11.24
N ILE A 178 -15.03 -29.89 -10.57
CA ILE A 178 -14.75 -28.51 -10.98
C ILE A 178 -13.23 -28.27 -10.99
N GLN A 179 -12.52 -28.68 -9.93
CA GLN A 179 -11.07 -28.56 -9.87
C GLN A 179 -10.40 -29.34 -11.01
N LYS A 180 -10.72 -30.63 -11.18
CA LYS A 180 -10.16 -31.46 -12.27
C LYS A 180 -10.45 -30.85 -13.64
N GLY A 181 -11.66 -30.34 -13.86
CA GLY A 181 -12.03 -29.65 -15.08
C GLY A 181 -11.19 -28.41 -15.33
N ALA A 182 -11.01 -27.56 -14.32
CA ALA A 182 -10.21 -26.36 -14.42
C ALA A 182 -8.75 -26.70 -14.77
N PHE A 183 -8.15 -27.66 -14.05
CA PHE A 183 -6.78 -28.11 -14.28
C PHE A 183 -6.54 -28.72 -15.66
N LYS A 184 -7.53 -29.42 -16.23
CA LYS A 184 -7.42 -30.08 -17.54
C LYS A 184 -7.71 -29.16 -18.72
N THR A 185 -8.57 -28.16 -18.55
CA THR A 185 -9.14 -27.42 -19.69
C THR A 185 -8.76 -25.95 -19.74
N LEU A 186 -8.51 -25.31 -18.59
CA LEU A 186 -8.14 -23.90 -18.54
C LEU A 186 -6.64 -23.74 -18.75
N LYS A 187 -6.27 -22.72 -19.53
CA LYS A 187 -4.85 -22.41 -19.75
C LYS A 187 -4.23 -21.91 -18.45
N LYS A 188 -3.18 -22.60 -18.01
CA LYS A 188 -2.31 -22.13 -16.92
C LYS A 188 -1.35 -21.09 -17.46
N LYS A 189 -1.20 -19.96 -16.75
CA LYS A 189 -0.14 -19.00 -17.02
C LYS A 189 0.71 -18.86 -15.77
N PRO A 190 2.04 -18.94 -15.87
CA PRO A 190 2.91 -18.68 -14.73
C PRO A 190 2.62 -17.28 -14.19
N LYS A 191 2.55 -17.17 -12.87
CA LYS A 191 2.61 -15.88 -12.20
C LYS A 191 3.99 -15.32 -12.51
N LYS A 192 4.05 -14.34 -13.41
CA LYS A 192 5.25 -13.53 -13.52
C LYS A 192 5.26 -12.68 -12.25
N PHE A 193 6.18 -12.97 -11.34
CA PHE A 193 6.53 -11.99 -10.32
C PHE A 193 6.94 -10.74 -11.08
N ALA A 194 6.23 -9.63 -10.85
CA ALA A 194 6.71 -8.35 -11.32
C ALA A 194 8.18 -8.24 -10.86
N LYS A 195 9.10 -7.87 -11.75
CA LYS A 195 10.47 -7.52 -11.33
C LYS A 195 10.29 -6.47 -10.24
N LYS A 196 10.48 -6.87 -8.98
CA LYS A 196 10.23 -5.99 -7.84
C LYS A 196 11.25 -4.89 -7.95
N PHE A 197 10.77 -3.69 -8.23
CA PHE A 197 11.58 -2.50 -8.01
C PHE A 197 12.07 -2.54 -6.56
N SER A 198 13.38 -2.64 -6.38
CA SER A 198 14.00 -2.61 -5.07
C SER A 198 15.11 -1.58 -5.09
N PHE A 199 15.08 -0.68 -4.12
CA PHE A 199 16.16 0.27 -3.86
C PHE A 199 16.98 -0.13 -2.63
N TRP A 200 16.62 -1.24 -1.97
CA TRP A 200 17.28 -1.66 -0.74
C TRP A 200 18.63 -2.30 -1.04
N ASN A 201 19.69 -1.84 -0.37
CA ASN A 201 21.05 -2.33 -0.54
C ASN A 201 21.76 -2.49 0.81
N GLU A 202 22.98 -3.02 0.76
CA GLU A 202 23.77 -3.30 1.96
C GLU A 202 24.16 -2.03 2.72
N ASP A 203 24.51 -0.95 2.01
CA ASP A 203 24.86 0.34 2.63
C ASP A 203 23.70 0.92 3.45
N LEU A 204 22.48 0.85 2.92
CA LEU A 204 21.27 1.26 3.65
C LEU A 204 21.03 0.38 4.87
N ARG A 205 21.30 -0.93 4.77
CA ARG A 205 21.17 -1.86 5.89
C ARG A 205 22.15 -1.52 7.02
N ILE A 206 23.43 -1.35 6.68
CA ILE A 206 24.49 -0.99 7.62
C ILE A 206 24.19 0.35 8.28
N SER A 207 23.87 1.38 7.50
CA SER A 207 23.57 2.72 8.00
C SER A 207 22.32 2.72 8.90
N ARG A 208 21.23 2.04 8.51
CA ARG A 208 20.03 1.88 9.35
C ARG A 208 20.35 1.18 10.68
N ASN A 209 21.13 0.11 10.65
CA ASN A 209 21.50 -0.63 11.86
C ASN A 209 22.35 0.24 12.81
N LYS A 210 23.24 1.07 12.28
CA LYS A 210 24.02 2.05 13.05
C LYS A 210 23.12 3.09 13.72
N VAL A 211 22.16 3.66 12.99
CA VAL A 211 21.18 4.60 13.55
C VAL A 211 20.35 3.94 14.66
N ASN A 212 19.85 2.73 14.43
CA ASN A 212 19.07 1.99 15.44
C ASN A 212 19.88 1.71 16.71
N ARG A 213 21.16 1.36 16.58
CA ARG A 213 22.04 1.17 17.75
C ARG A 213 22.16 2.45 18.58
N LEU A 214 22.44 3.58 17.92
CA LEU A 214 22.58 4.87 18.60
C LEU A 214 21.26 5.37 19.19
N PHE A 215 20.15 5.13 18.50
CA PHE A 215 18.82 5.41 19.02
C PHE A 215 18.55 4.66 20.34
N LYS A 216 18.81 3.35 20.36
CA LYS A 216 18.66 2.55 21.59
C LYS A 216 19.54 3.05 22.73
N THR A 217 20.78 3.43 22.45
CA THR A 217 21.67 4.04 23.44
C THR A 217 21.11 5.36 23.98
N TYR A 218 20.64 6.24 23.10
CA TYR A 218 20.06 7.52 23.49
C TYR A 218 18.79 7.35 24.34
N ILE A 219 17.87 6.48 23.93
CA ILE A 219 16.66 6.17 24.70
C ILE A 219 17.02 5.57 26.06
N LYS A 220 17.98 4.63 26.11
CA LYS A 220 18.46 4.07 27.38
C LYS A 220 18.95 5.16 28.34
N HIS A 221 19.85 6.05 27.89
CA HIS A 221 20.37 7.13 28.73
C HIS A 221 19.27 8.08 29.22
N LYS A 222 18.26 8.33 28.37
CA LYS A 222 17.11 9.18 28.71
C LYS A 222 16.20 8.52 29.76
N THR A 223 15.95 7.22 29.64
CA THR A 223 15.10 6.48 30.57
C THR A 223 15.77 6.23 31.92
N GLU A 224 17.09 5.99 31.92
CA GLU A 224 17.88 5.78 33.14
C GLU A 224 18.17 7.08 33.92
N GLY A 225 17.79 8.24 33.39
CA GLY A 225 18.08 9.53 34.03
C GLY A 225 19.58 9.82 34.14
N SER A 226 20.36 9.39 33.13
CA SER A 226 21.80 9.67 33.08
C SER A 226 22.10 11.17 33.12
N ILE A 227 23.34 11.55 33.46
CA ILE A 227 23.74 12.96 33.49
C ILE A 227 23.49 13.65 32.14
N LEU A 228 23.09 14.91 32.19
CA LEU A 228 22.61 15.66 31.02
C LEU A 228 23.59 15.64 29.84
N GLU A 229 24.89 15.71 30.11
CA GLU A 229 25.95 15.68 29.09
C GLU A 229 25.99 14.34 28.32
N ILE A 230 25.76 13.22 29.00
CA ILE A 230 25.70 11.88 28.39
C ILE A 230 24.44 11.72 27.52
N ILE A 231 23.32 12.34 27.92
CA ILE A 231 22.08 12.37 27.12
C ILE A 231 22.26 13.25 25.89
N GLN A 232 22.87 14.43 26.05
CA GLN A 232 23.10 15.35 24.94
C GLN A 232 24.08 14.78 23.91
N SER A 233 25.20 14.20 24.36
CA SER A 233 26.20 13.58 23.48
C SER A 233 25.64 12.40 22.70
N SER A 234 24.93 11.47 23.36
CA SER A 234 24.30 10.32 22.68
C SER A 234 23.18 10.77 21.74
N GLY A 235 22.40 11.79 22.11
CA GLY A 235 21.38 12.40 21.27
C GLY A 235 21.96 13.09 20.03
N ASN A 236 23.08 13.81 20.16
CA ASN A 236 23.79 14.44 19.05
C ASN A 236 24.35 13.39 18.08
N ALA A 237 24.97 12.32 18.61
CA ALA A 237 25.47 11.22 17.80
C ALA A 237 24.35 10.52 17.01
N TYR A 238 23.22 10.25 17.66
CA TYR A 238 22.03 9.72 17.00
C TYR A 238 21.50 10.66 15.90
N ARG A 239 21.30 11.95 16.18
CA ARG A 239 20.78 12.92 15.20
C ARG A 239 21.71 13.09 14.00
N LYS A 240 23.04 13.10 14.21
CA LYS A 240 24.04 13.15 13.14
C LYS A 240 23.94 11.95 12.20
N GLU A 241 23.97 10.74 12.74
CA GLU A 241 23.89 9.52 11.91
C GLU A 241 22.52 9.38 11.25
N ARG A 242 21.44 9.82 11.91
CA ARG A 242 20.10 9.88 11.31
C ARG A 242 20.07 10.76 10.06
N ALA A 243 20.72 11.93 10.09
CA ALA A 243 20.81 12.83 8.94
C ALA A 243 21.58 12.19 7.78
N ILE A 244 22.71 11.54 8.07
CA ILE A 244 23.51 10.80 7.09
C ILE A 244 22.69 9.68 6.43
N TYR A 245 22.01 8.86 7.24
CA TYR A 245 21.14 7.80 6.74
C TYR A 245 20.00 8.34 5.87
N LYS A 246 19.35 9.44 6.28
CA LYS A 246 18.26 10.06 5.50
C LYS A 246 18.75 10.55 4.14
N LYS A 247 19.93 11.20 4.08
CA LYS A 247 20.57 11.61 2.82
C LYS A 247 20.84 10.40 1.93
N LEU A 248 21.42 9.33 2.50
CA LEU A 248 21.71 8.09 1.78
C LEU A 248 20.42 7.47 1.23
N LEU A 249 19.38 7.31 2.05
CA LEU A 249 18.08 6.74 1.68
C LEU A 249 17.43 7.47 0.50
N LEU A 250 17.37 8.81 0.55
CA LEU A 250 16.78 9.60 -0.52
C LEU A 250 17.60 9.48 -1.82
N SER A 251 18.93 9.53 -1.71
CA SER A 251 19.80 9.41 -2.88
C SER A 251 19.71 8.02 -3.53
N THR A 252 19.68 6.94 -2.74
CA THR A 252 19.56 5.56 -3.23
C THR A 252 18.19 5.32 -3.86
N LYS A 253 17.10 5.80 -3.24
CA LYS A 253 15.74 5.71 -3.82
C LYS A 253 15.68 6.36 -5.19
N ARG A 254 16.21 7.59 -5.31
CA ARG A 254 16.22 8.35 -6.57
C ARG A 254 17.02 7.61 -7.64
N LYS A 255 18.27 7.24 -7.36
CA LYS A 255 19.14 6.53 -8.31
C LYS A 255 18.55 5.18 -8.75
N ALA A 256 17.98 4.44 -7.82
CA ALA A 256 17.32 3.18 -8.14
C ALA A 256 16.12 3.40 -9.07
N TRP A 257 15.30 4.41 -8.80
CA TRP A 257 14.15 4.76 -9.63
C TRP A 257 14.57 5.23 -11.03
N GLU A 258 15.54 6.12 -11.13
CA GLU A 258 16.13 6.56 -12.39
C GLU A 258 16.64 5.36 -13.20
N SER A 259 17.41 4.48 -12.58
CA SER A 259 17.90 3.25 -13.22
C SER A 259 16.77 2.32 -13.66
N PHE A 260 15.71 2.20 -12.85
CA PHE A 260 14.53 1.41 -13.20
C PHE A 260 13.81 1.98 -14.43
N CYS A 261 13.60 3.29 -14.48
CA CYS A 261 12.98 3.97 -15.61
C CYS A 261 13.83 3.86 -16.89
N LEU A 262 15.15 4.08 -16.80
CA LEU A 262 16.06 4.00 -17.94
C LEU A 262 16.16 2.58 -18.53
N ASN A 263 16.07 1.56 -17.69
CA ASN A 263 16.13 0.15 -18.12
C ASN A 263 14.75 -0.45 -18.46
N HIS A 264 13.67 0.36 -18.45
CA HIS A 264 12.32 -0.13 -18.70
C HIS A 264 12.00 -0.20 -20.20
N ASN A 265 12.08 -1.40 -20.77
CA ASN A 265 11.86 -1.61 -22.20
C ASN A 265 10.42 -2.02 -22.58
N GLU A 266 9.47 -2.06 -21.63
CA GLU A 266 8.09 -2.46 -21.90
C GLU A 266 7.21 -1.26 -22.30
N ARG A 267 6.89 -1.13 -23.59
CA ARG A 267 6.09 -0.01 -24.15
C ARG A 267 4.70 0.19 -23.51
N PHE A 268 4.03 -0.89 -23.13
CA PHE A 268 2.70 -0.87 -22.48
C PHE A 268 2.72 -1.62 -21.14
N GLY A 269 3.85 -1.54 -20.44
CA GLY A 269 4.10 -2.23 -19.19
C GLY A 269 3.51 -1.52 -17.97
N PHE A 270 4.06 -1.86 -16.80
CA PHE A 270 3.66 -1.27 -15.51
C PHE A 270 3.77 0.27 -15.50
N LEU A 271 4.88 0.84 -15.99
CA LEU A 271 5.08 2.28 -16.00
C LEU A 271 4.05 3.01 -16.87
N PHE A 272 3.72 2.45 -18.03
CA PHE A 272 2.67 3.00 -18.89
C PHE A 272 1.31 3.02 -18.19
N ASN A 273 0.91 1.91 -17.55
CA ASN A 273 -0.37 1.87 -16.81
C ASN A 273 -0.38 2.79 -15.59
N LEU A 274 0.77 2.98 -14.93
CA LEU A 274 0.93 3.90 -13.79
C LEU A 274 0.76 5.36 -14.23
N VAL A 275 1.43 5.78 -15.31
CA VAL A 275 1.39 7.17 -15.80
C VAL A 275 0.02 7.52 -16.38
N PHE A 276 -0.59 6.60 -17.13
CA PHE A 276 -1.87 6.84 -17.80
C PHE A 276 -3.08 6.36 -17.01
N ASN A 277 -2.88 6.03 -15.72
CA ASN A 277 -3.90 5.60 -14.78
C ASN A 277 -4.86 4.52 -15.31
N ARG A 278 -4.39 3.62 -16.19
CA ARG A 278 -5.24 2.58 -16.84
C ARG A 278 -5.58 1.40 -15.91
N GLY A 279 -5.27 1.52 -14.62
CA GLY A 279 -5.55 0.52 -13.59
C GLY A 279 -6.90 0.71 -12.90
N SER A 280 -7.44 1.92 -12.88
CA SER A 280 -8.83 2.18 -12.54
C SER A 280 -9.68 1.82 -13.74
N SER A 281 -10.62 0.89 -13.56
CA SER A 281 -11.58 0.50 -14.58
C SER A 281 -12.61 1.61 -14.79
N GLU A 282 -12.17 2.74 -15.30
CA GLU A 282 -12.96 3.79 -15.94
C GLU A 282 -11.95 4.65 -16.71
N ASN A 283 -11.83 4.42 -18.02
CA ASN A 283 -11.05 5.29 -18.90
C ASN A 283 -11.81 6.62 -19.06
N PHE A 284 -11.89 7.42 -18.00
CA PHE A 284 -12.42 8.78 -18.07
C PHE A 284 -11.25 9.71 -18.37
N ILE A 285 -11.20 10.23 -19.61
CA ILE A 285 -10.36 11.39 -19.89
C ILE A 285 -11.05 12.57 -19.19
N GLY A 286 -10.44 13.04 -18.10
CA GLY A 286 -10.95 14.11 -17.22
C GLY A 286 -11.06 15.49 -17.88
N VAL A 287 -10.58 15.62 -19.11
CA VAL A 287 -10.72 16.84 -19.91
C VAL A 287 -12.13 16.90 -20.48
N ASN A 288 -12.87 17.95 -20.15
CA ASN A 288 -14.17 18.22 -20.73
C ASN A 288 -14.16 19.61 -21.38
N PRO A 289 -13.80 19.71 -22.68
CA PRO A 289 -13.81 20.98 -23.40
C PRO A 289 -15.19 21.65 -23.28
N ASN A 290 -15.22 22.92 -22.85
CA ASN A 290 -16.45 23.70 -22.71
C ASN A 290 -17.52 23.11 -21.77
N ASN A 291 -17.15 22.20 -20.86
CA ASN A 291 -18.09 21.48 -19.98
C ASN A 291 -19.20 20.71 -20.72
N ASP A 292 -19.03 20.36 -22.00
CA ASP A 292 -20.06 19.62 -22.75
C ASP A 292 -20.00 18.10 -22.44
N PRO A 293 -21.00 17.53 -21.75
CA PRO A 293 -21.01 16.11 -21.39
C PRO A 293 -21.06 15.16 -22.61
N ASN A 294 -21.32 15.66 -23.83
CA ASN A 294 -21.41 14.86 -25.05
C ASN A 294 -20.10 14.75 -25.84
N ASN A 295 -19.02 15.38 -25.39
CA ASN A 295 -17.72 15.31 -26.07
C ASN A 295 -17.26 13.85 -26.22
N THR A 296 -16.94 13.48 -27.46
CA THR A 296 -16.39 12.15 -27.75
C THR A 296 -14.97 12.04 -27.18
N ILE A 297 -14.46 10.80 -27.09
CA ILE A 297 -13.08 10.55 -26.68
C ILE A 297 -12.10 11.25 -27.64
N GLU A 298 -12.44 11.36 -28.92
CA GLU A 298 -11.62 12.00 -29.95
C GLU A 298 -11.54 13.51 -29.73
N ASP A 299 -12.66 14.17 -29.41
CA ASP A 299 -12.70 15.61 -29.10
C ASP A 299 -11.82 15.95 -27.88
N LYS A 300 -11.86 15.10 -26.85
CA LYS A 300 -11.05 15.26 -25.64
C LYS A 300 -9.56 15.07 -25.91
N ILE A 301 -9.21 14.14 -26.81
CA ILE A 301 -7.82 13.91 -27.23
C ILE A 301 -7.31 15.08 -28.05
N ASN A 302 -8.08 15.57 -29.04
CA ASN A 302 -7.68 16.69 -29.87
C ASN A 302 -7.45 17.96 -29.04
N TYR A 303 -8.36 18.25 -28.10
CA TYR A 303 -8.19 19.38 -27.18
C TYR A 303 -6.90 19.28 -26.34
N LEU A 304 -6.57 18.08 -25.83
CA LEU A 304 -5.33 17.86 -25.09
C LEU A 304 -4.09 18.08 -25.97
N MET A 305 -4.13 17.59 -27.21
CA MET A 305 -3.03 17.75 -28.16
C MET A 305 -2.78 19.22 -28.48
N ASP A 306 -3.85 20.00 -28.74
CA ASP A 306 -3.73 21.40 -29.11
C ASP A 306 -3.25 22.30 -27.96
N ASN A 307 -3.61 22.00 -26.71
CA ASN A 307 -3.28 22.85 -25.56
C ASN A 307 -1.93 22.51 -24.90
N PHE A 308 -1.57 21.22 -24.83
CA PHE A 308 -0.36 20.78 -24.12
C PHE A 308 0.80 20.44 -25.06
N PHE A 309 0.50 20.19 -26.35
CA PHE A 309 1.50 19.88 -27.37
C PHE A 309 1.25 20.70 -28.64
N PRO A 310 1.15 22.05 -28.54
CA PRO A 310 0.96 22.89 -29.70
C PRO A 310 2.08 22.62 -30.70
N SER A 311 1.72 22.45 -31.98
CA SER A 311 2.72 22.31 -33.03
C SER A 311 3.65 23.52 -33.00
N PRO A 312 4.98 23.34 -33.04
CA PRO A 312 5.91 24.45 -32.92
C PRO A 312 5.62 25.48 -34.02
N SER A 313 5.23 26.68 -33.61
CA SER A 313 5.11 27.81 -34.52
C SER A 313 6.51 28.29 -34.87
N SER A 314 6.70 28.79 -36.10
CA SER A 314 8.01 29.27 -36.58
C SER A 314 8.51 30.54 -35.85
N GLU A 315 7.81 31.01 -34.82
CA GLU A 315 8.12 32.24 -34.08
C GLU A 315 8.51 32.01 -32.60
N ASP A 316 8.49 30.77 -32.08
CA ASP A 316 8.79 30.50 -30.67
C ASP A 316 10.30 30.37 -30.38
N ASN A 317 11.06 31.46 -30.52
CA ASN A 317 12.33 31.63 -29.81
C ASN A 317 12.03 32.10 -28.37
N LEU A 318 11.89 31.14 -27.45
CA LEU A 318 11.71 31.42 -26.02
C LEU A 318 13.06 31.74 -25.36
N ASP A 319 13.49 33.00 -25.42
CA ASP A 319 14.50 33.54 -24.49
C ASP A 319 13.87 33.73 -23.11
N TYR A 320 13.93 32.69 -22.29
CA TYR A 320 13.50 32.75 -20.89
C TYR A 320 14.53 33.52 -20.05
N THR A 321 14.19 34.75 -19.65
CA THR A 321 14.90 35.48 -18.60
C THR A 321 14.05 35.45 -17.31
N PRO A 322 14.50 34.77 -16.25
CA PRO A 322 13.72 34.69 -15.01
C PRO A 322 13.66 36.05 -14.31
N ILE A 323 12.45 36.46 -13.92
CA ILE A 323 12.24 37.60 -13.04
C ILE A 323 12.62 37.18 -11.62
N ILE A 324 13.76 37.67 -11.14
CA ILE A 324 14.23 37.46 -9.77
C ILE A 324 13.44 38.41 -8.86
N GLY A 325 12.56 37.86 -8.01
CA GLY A 325 11.89 38.61 -6.96
C GLY A 325 12.88 39.13 -5.90
N HIS A 326 12.44 40.06 -5.05
CA HIS A 326 13.27 40.61 -3.97
C HIS A 326 13.80 39.49 -3.07
N VAL A 327 15.12 39.29 -3.09
CA VAL A 327 15.84 38.36 -2.21
C VAL A 327 16.35 39.15 -1.01
N GLU A 328 15.99 38.75 0.20
CA GLU A 328 16.63 39.27 1.41
C GLU A 328 18.14 38.96 1.34
N PRO A 329 19.02 39.93 1.63
CA PRO A 329 20.46 39.70 1.54
C PRO A 329 20.87 38.59 2.51
N MET A 330 21.38 37.48 1.97
CA MET A 330 21.90 36.35 2.77
C MET A 330 22.99 36.86 3.72
N VAL A 331 22.86 36.48 5.00
CA VAL A 331 23.85 36.82 6.02
C VAL A 331 25.09 35.94 5.81
N LEU A 332 26.27 36.44 6.20
CA LEU A 332 27.55 35.75 5.98
C LEU A 332 27.55 34.31 6.55
N GLU A 333 26.81 34.11 7.65
CA GLU A 333 26.63 32.83 8.33
C GLU A 333 25.87 31.80 7.48
N ASP A 334 24.88 32.23 6.67
CA ASP A 334 24.15 31.34 5.77
C ASP A 334 25.06 30.85 4.61
N ILE A 335 25.93 31.74 4.13
CA ILE A 335 26.89 31.44 3.07
C ILE A 335 27.96 30.47 3.57
N GLU A 336 28.49 30.66 4.78
CA GLU A 336 29.43 29.72 5.39
C GLU A 336 28.81 28.35 5.64
N MET A 337 27.54 28.30 6.06
CA MET A 337 26.85 27.04 6.31
C MET A 337 26.64 26.23 5.02
N VAL A 338 26.32 26.90 3.91
CA VAL A 338 26.17 26.26 2.59
C VAL A 338 27.53 25.84 2.02
N ILE A 339 28.56 26.67 2.14
CA ILE A 339 29.91 26.36 1.63
C ILE A 339 30.55 25.21 2.43
N ASN A 340 30.38 25.17 3.74
CA ASN A 340 30.87 24.08 4.58
C ASN A 340 30.12 22.76 4.31
N ALA A 341 28.84 22.83 3.92
CA ALA A 341 28.07 21.64 3.50
C ALA A 341 28.44 21.12 2.10
N LEU A 342 29.10 21.93 1.27
CA LEU A 342 29.57 21.56 -0.06
C LEU A 342 31.00 21.00 -0.07
N LYS A 343 31.78 21.24 0.99
CA LYS A 343 33.13 20.69 1.16
C LYS A 343 33.10 19.46 2.09
N GLY A 344 32.79 18.29 1.54
CA GLY A 344 33.00 16.96 2.17
C GLY A 344 31.75 16.14 2.40
#